data_AF-A0A2D9BFF5-F1
#
_entry.id   AF-A0A2D9BFF5-F1
#
_cell.length_a   1.000
_cell.length_b   1.000
_cell.length_c   1.000
_cell.angle_alpha   90.00
_cell.angle_beta   90.00
_cell.angle_gamma   90.00
#
_symmetry.space_group_name_H-M   'P 1'
#
loop_
_entity.id
_entity.type
_entity.pdbx_description
1 polymer ?
#
loop_
_entity_poly.entity_id
_entity_poly.type
_entity_poly.pdbx_seq_one_letter_code
_entity_poly.pdbx_strand_id
1 'polypeptide(L)'
;SEREERRSQRIKDGWEYKKDRNGNFVLDENGDKIKVDKYKTVTARMFITTQVKSVLVAGDVVYSDLLNNQNINSYPLSSEFVFENIFATFRGDREALTNEDLRFIQNRFVPFPTNEQMVLDAGEDIKIRLKEILKNNF
;
A
#
# COMPACT_ATOMS: atom_id res chain seq x y z
N SER A 1 -9.79 7.34 0.62
CA SER A 1 -10.61 6.69 1.67
C SER A 1 -9.84 6.64 2.96
N GLU A 2 -10.54 6.52 4.08
CA GLU A 2 -9.94 6.37 5.41
C GLU A 2 -10.55 5.15 6.09
N ARG A 3 -9.73 4.36 6.80
CA ARG A 3 -10.19 3.22 7.60
C ARG A 3 -9.41 3.10 8.91
N GLU A 4 -10.08 2.61 9.94
CA GLU A 4 -9.48 2.28 11.22
C GLU A 4 -9.38 0.76 11.37
N GLU A 5 -8.23 0.27 11.82
CA GLU A 5 -8.01 -1.16 12.09
C GLU A 5 -7.37 -1.35 13.47
N ARG A 6 -7.69 -2.46 14.13
CA ARG A 6 -7.08 -2.83 15.41
C ARG A 6 -5.99 -3.88 15.21
N ARG A 7 -4.92 -3.76 15.98
CA ARG A 7 -3.81 -4.70 16.06
C ARG A 7 -3.65 -5.20 17.48
N SER A 8 -3.30 -6.47 17.63
CA SER A 8 -3.01 -7.07 18.91
C SER A 8 -1.95 -8.16 18.78
N GLN A 9 -1.00 -8.19 19.70
CA GLN A 9 0.04 -9.20 19.72
C GLN A 9 0.36 -9.64 21.16
N ARG A 10 0.64 -10.93 21.32
CA ARG A 10 1.13 -11.48 22.58
C ARG A 10 2.66 -11.49 22.55
N ILE A 11 3.27 -10.68 23.41
CA ILE A 11 4.72 -10.51 23.48
C ILE A 11 5.24 -10.95 24.85
N LYS A 12 6.50 -11.38 24.89
CA LYS A 12 7.18 -11.77 26.12
C LYS A 12 7.48 -10.51 26.95
N ASP A 13 6.96 -10.48 28.18
CA ASP A 13 7.08 -9.41 29.16
C ASP A 13 7.99 -9.85 30.32
N GLY A 14 9.20 -10.27 29.96
CA GLY A 14 10.18 -10.80 30.90
C GLY A 14 9.87 -12.21 31.39
N TRP A 15 10.24 -12.48 32.63
CA TRP A 15 10.14 -13.78 33.26
C TRP A 15 9.83 -13.63 34.75
N GLU A 16 9.22 -14.65 35.34
CA GLU A 16 8.96 -14.75 36.77
C GLU A 16 9.44 -16.10 37.31
N TYR A 17 9.74 -16.16 38.61
CA TYR A 17 10.10 -17.44 39.23
C TYR A 17 8.86 -18.28 39.50
N LYS A 18 8.91 -19.55 39.08
CA LYS A 18 7.82 -20.50 39.31
C LYS A 18 7.63 -20.71 40.82
N LYS A 19 6.39 -20.61 41.27
CA LYS A 19 6.01 -20.95 42.65
C LYS A 19 5.12 -22.19 42.67
N ASP A 20 5.24 -22.98 43.73
CA ASP A 20 4.33 -24.08 44.01
C ASP A 20 3.01 -23.58 44.64
N ARG A 21 2.09 -24.50 44.96
CA ARG A 21 0.79 -24.16 45.59
C ARG A 21 0.93 -23.53 46.98
N ASN A 22 2.08 -23.72 47.63
CA ASN A 22 2.37 -23.22 48.96
C ASN A 22 3.10 -21.87 48.94
N GLY A 23 3.42 -21.35 47.74
CA GLY A 23 4.11 -20.08 47.54
C GLY A 23 5.64 -20.17 47.58
N ASN A 24 6.21 -21.37 47.68
CA ASN A 24 7.66 -21.59 47.65
C ASN A 24 8.18 -21.58 46.21
N PHE A 25 9.43 -21.14 46.03
CA PHE A 25 10.07 -21.20 44.72
C PHE A 25 10.35 -22.64 44.30
N VAL A 26 10.01 -22.98 43.06
CA VAL A 26 10.36 -24.27 42.47
C VAL A 26 11.80 -24.21 42.01
N LEU A 27 12.61 -25.15 42.49
CA LEU A 27 14.03 -25.29 42.16
C LEU A 27 14.23 -26.38 41.10
N ASP A 28 15.29 -26.28 40.31
CA ASP A 28 15.75 -27.33 39.41
C ASP A 28 16.62 -28.38 40.15
N GLU A 29 17.19 -29.32 39.39
CA GLU A 29 18.02 -30.40 39.94
C GLU A 29 19.31 -29.90 40.62
N ASN A 30 19.76 -28.67 40.31
CA ASN A 30 20.94 -28.05 40.89
C ASN A 30 20.60 -27.13 42.08
N GLY A 31 19.32 -26.95 42.40
CA GLY A 31 18.85 -26.06 43.46
C GLY A 31 18.62 -24.60 43.01
N ASP A 32 18.66 -24.33 41.71
CA ASP A 32 18.44 -22.99 41.15
C ASP A 32 16.96 -22.74 40.86
N LYS A 33 16.50 -21.49 41.02
CA LYS A 33 15.09 -21.13 40.81
C LYS A 33 14.70 -21.19 39.33
N ILE A 34 13.60 -21.89 39.03
CA ILE A 34 13.07 -22.00 37.68
C ILE A 34 12.39 -20.70 37.24
N LYS A 35 12.81 -20.17 36.09
CA LYS A 35 12.19 -19.01 35.43
C LYS A 35 11.13 -19.46 34.43
N VAL A 36 10.00 -18.77 34.41
CA VAL A 36 8.90 -18.98 33.46
C VAL A 36 8.66 -17.68 32.72
N ASP A 37 8.50 -17.78 31.40
CA ASP A 37 8.24 -16.63 30.56
C ASP A 37 6.86 -16.04 30.85
N LYS A 38 6.85 -14.73 31.13
CA LYS A 38 5.61 -13.97 31.28
C LYS A 38 5.29 -13.35 29.93
N TYR A 39 4.00 -13.34 29.57
CA TYR A 39 3.54 -12.72 28.34
C TYR A 39 2.49 -11.67 28.65
N LYS A 40 2.52 -10.57 27.90
CA LYS A 40 1.45 -9.56 27.89
C LYS A 40 0.84 -9.45 26.50
N THR A 41 -0.40 -9.00 26.44
CA THR A 41 -1.06 -8.65 25.19
C THR A 41 -0.96 -7.14 24.99
N VAL A 42 -0.29 -6.73 23.92
CA VAL A 42 -0.19 -5.35 23.48
C VAL A 42 -1.20 -5.06 22.39
N THR A 43 -1.65 -3.80 22.29
CA THR A 43 -2.66 -3.41 21.29
C THR A 43 -2.37 -2.05 20.68
N ALA A 44 -2.75 -1.88 19.41
CA ALA A 44 -2.69 -0.60 18.72
C ALA A 44 -3.90 -0.40 17.81
N ARG A 45 -4.22 0.87 17.54
CA ARG A 45 -5.18 1.30 16.53
C ARG A 45 -4.43 1.95 15.39
N MET A 46 -4.68 1.49 14.18
CA MET A 46 -4.13 2.00 12.92
C MET A 46 -5.18 2.85 12.22
N PHE A 47 -4.78 4.00 11.72
CA PHE A 47 -5.58 4.89 10.89
C PHE A 47 -4.93 4.94 9.51
N ILE A 48 -5.54 4.30 8.53
CA ILE A 48 -5.00 4.13 7.18
C ILE A 48 -5.73 5.06 6.23
N THR A 49 -4.99 5.84 5.46
CA THR A 49 -5.50 6.75 4.45
C THR A 49 -4.98 6.33 3.08
N THR A 50 -5.89 6.14 2.14
CA THR A 50 -5.59 5.87 0.72
C THR A 50 -6.00 7.08 -0.11
N GLN A 51 -5.03 7.71 -0.75
CA GLN A 51 -5.19 8.78 -1.72
C GLN A 51 -5.19 8.16 -3.11
N VAL A 52 -6.25 8.37 -3.88
CA VAL A 52 -6.34 7.91 -5.27
C VAL A 52 -6.84 9.06 -6.14
N LYS A 53 -6.21 9.25 -7.28
CA LYS A 53 -6.66 10.18 -8.32
C LYS A 53 -6.27 9.61 -9.67
N SER A 54 -7.24 9.48 -10.58
CA SER A 54 -6.96 9.03 -11.94
C SER A 54 -7.43 10.03 -12.97
N VAL A 55 -6.84 9.95 -14.17
CA VAL A 55 -7.34 10.61 -15.36
C VAL A 55 -7.31 9.62 -16.52
N LEU A 56 -8.37 9.64 -17.31
CA LEU A 56 -8.48 8.90 -18.55
C LEU A 56 -8.39 9.90 -19.70
N VAL A 57 -7.42 9.72 -20.58
CA VAL A 57 -7.36 10.41 -21.87
C VAL A 57 -7.75 9.38 -22.93
N ALA A 58 -8.75 9.71 -23.73
CA ALA A 58 -9.25 8.86 -24.79
C ALA A 58 -9.43 9.67 -26.07
N GLY A 59 -9.24 9.02 -27.20
CA GLY A 59 -9.48 9.57 -28.53
C GLY A 59 -9.53 8.48 -29.58
N ASP A 60 -9.81 8.86 -30.82
CA ASP A 60 -9.87 7.94 -31.94
C ASP A 60 -8.77 8.25 -32.95
N VAL A 61 -8.08 7.20 -33.41
CA VAL A 61 -7.14 7.28 -34.52
C VAL A 61 -7.93 7.08 -35.79
N VAL A 62 -8.05 8.12 -36.62
CA VAL A 62 -8.78 8.09 -37.89
C VAL A 62 -7.78 8.03 -39.04
N TYR A 63 -7.90 6.99 -39.88
CA TYR A 63 -7.19 6.89 -41.15
C TYR A 63 -8.06 7.49 -42.25
N SER A 64 -7.57 8.50 -42.95
CA SER A 64 -8.28 9.13 -44.06
C SER A 64 -7.47 9.08 -45.35
N ASP A 65 -8.15 8.77 -46.46
CA ASP A 65 -7.64 8.96 -47.80
C ASP A 65 -7.82 10.44 -48.17
N LEU A 66 -6.71 11.16 -48.29
CA LEU A 66 -6.71 12.59 -48.62
C LEU A 66 -7.07 12.87 -50.09
N LEU A 67 -6.89 11.89 -50.99
CA LEU A 67 -7.21 12.05 -52.41
C LEU A 67 -8.71 11.92 -52.66
N ASN A 68 -9.34 10.95 -51.99
CA ASN A 68 -10.79 10.70 -52.11
C ASN A 68 -11.61 11.41 -51.02
N ASN A 69 -10.95 12.05 -50.06
CA ASN A 69 -11.54 12.70 -48.90
C ASN A 69 -12.49 11.76 -48.11
N GLN A 70 -12.05 10.50 -47.93
CA GLN A 70 -12.84 9.46 -47.27
C GLN A 70 -12.10 8.92 -46.04
N ASN A 71 -12.83 8.72 -44.95
CA ASN A 71 -12.31 7.98 -43.80
C ASN A 71 -12.27 6.49 -44.15
N ILE A 72 -11.08 5.92 -44.09
CA ILE A 72 -10.83 4.50 -44.38
C ILE A 72 -11.26 3.67 -43.17
N ASN A 73 -10.78 4.02 -41.97
CA ASN A 73 -11.03 3.30 -40.73
C ASN A 73 -10.78 4.19 -39.50
N SER A 74 -11.30 3.77 -38.36
CA SER A 74 -11.04 4.41 -37.07
C SER A 74 -10.85 3.38 -35.96
N TYR A 75 -9.93 3.64 -35.03
CA TYR A 75 -9.63 2.79 -33.89
C TYR A 75 -9.57 3.61 -32.60
N PRO A 76 -10.23 3.18 -31.52
CA PRO A 76 -10.14 3.88 -30.24
C PRO A 76 -8.75 3.71 -29.63
N LEU A 77 -8.23 4.78 -29.03
CA LEU A 77 -6.97 4.82 -28.32
C LEU A 77 -7.14 5.59 -27.00
N SER A 78 -6.80 4.94 -25.90
CA SER A 78 -6.90 5.55 -24.57
C SER A 78 -5.70 5.21 -23.69
N SER A 79 -5.40 6.12 -22.77
CA SER A 79 -4.44 5.93 -21.69
C SER A 79 -5.00 6.45 -20.38
N GLU A 80 -4.74 5.70 -19.31
CA GLU A 80 -5.13 6.06 -17.95
C GLU A 80 -3.87 6.29 -17.12
N PHE A 81 -3.83 7.42 -16.41
CA PHE A 81 -2.84 7.65 -15.37
C PHE A 81 -3.52 7.53 -14.00
N VAL A 82 -2.95 6.71 -13.12
CA VAL A 82 -3.46 6.48 -11.76
C VAL A 82 -2.39 6.88 -10.74
N PHE A 83 -2.69 7.90 -9.95
CA PHE A 83 -1.95 8.21 -8.74
C PHE A 83 -2.55 7.45 -7.56
N GLU A 84 -1.72 6.72 -6.83
CA GLU A 84 -2.07 6.06 -5.57
C GLU A 84 -1.01 6.33 -4.50
N ASN A 85 -1.45 6.70 -3.30
CA ASN A 85 -0.61 6.81 -2.12
C ASN A 85 -1.32 6.27 -0.89
N ILE A 86 -0.71 5.32 -0.18
CA ILE A 86 -1.26 4.71 1.03
C ILE A 86 -0.33 4.99 2.20
N PHE A 87 -0.84 5.67 3.22
CA PHE A 87 -0.08 5.96 4.44
C PHE A 87 -0.94 5.74 5.68
N ALA A 88 -0.29 5.62 6.83
CA ALA A 88 -1.00 5.39 8.08
C ALA A 88 -0.41 6.14 9.26
N THR A 89 -1.22 6.31 10.30
CA THR A 89 -0.78 6.68 11.64
C THR A 89 -1.29 5.66 12.64
N PHE A 90 -0.73 5.62 13.85
CA PHE A 90 -1.18 4.67 14.86
C PHE A 90 -1.19 5.28 16.27
N ARG A 91 -2.00 4.69 17.14
CA ARG A 91 -2.03 4.96 18.58
C ARG A 91 -2.00 3.65 19.36
N GLY A 92 -1.16 3.57 20.39
CA GLY A 92 -0.97 2.38 21.21
C GLY A 92 0.44 1.82 21.09
N ASP A 93 0.58 0.52 21.32
CA ASP A 93 1.87 -0.16 21.39
C ASP A 93 2.42 -0.48 20.00
N ARG A 94 3.62 0.04 19.67
CA ARG A 94 4.28 -0.24 18.39
C ARG A 94 4.57 -1.73 18.19
N GLU A 95 4.79 -2.48 19.27
CA GLU A 95 5.02 -3.93 19.23
C GLU A 95 3.78 -4.73 18.84
N ALA A 96 2.60 -4.10 18.76
CA ALA A 96 1.41 -4.73 18.19
C ALA A 96 1.37 -4.67 16.65
N LEU A 97 2.24 -3.88 16.02
CA LEU A 97 2.22 -3.63 14.57
C LEU A 97 2.95 -4.72 13.78
N THR A 98 2.41 -5.05 12.61
CA THR A 98 3.06 -5.95 11.64
C THR A 98 4.11 -5.22 10.80
N ASN A 99 4.96 -5.98 10.08
CA ASN A 99 5.91 -5.38 9.14
C ASN A 99 5.23 -4.56 8.03
N GLU A 100 4.02 -4.94 7.63
CA GLU A 100 3.24 -4.18 6.65
C GLU A 100 2.74 -2.85 7.25
N ASP A 101 2.22 -2.87 8.47
CA ASP A 101 1.83 -1.65 9.19
C ASP A 101 3.01 -0.67 9.30
N LEU A 102 4.21 -1.21 9.58
CA LEU A 102 5.44 -0.42 9.63
C LEU A 102 5.75 0.27 8.29
N ARG A 103 5.46 -0.36 7.15
CA ARG A 103 5.61 0.27 5.83
C ARG A 103 4.62 1.42 5.64
N PHE A 104 3.37 1.25 6.04
CA PHE A 104 2.36 2.31 5.90
C PHE A 104 2.63 3.52 6.80
N ILE A 105 3.11 3.32 8.03
CA ILE A 105 3.43 4.44 8.93
C ILE A 105 4.74 5.17 8.59
N GLN A 106 5.63 4.52 7.84
CA GLN A 106 6.82 5.16 7.28
C GLN A 106 6.47 6.06 6.10
N ASN A 107 5.36 5.76 5.41
CA ASN A 107 4.86 6.60 4.34
C ASN A 107 4.16 7.85 4.89
N ARG A 108 4.00 8.87 4.04
CA ARG A 108 3.45 10.18 4.40
C ARG A 108 2.39 10.60 3.38
N PHE A 109 1.61 11.62 3.76
CA PHE A 109 0.78 12.33 2.80
C PHE A 109 1.64 12.85 1.64
N VAL A 110 1.16 12.64 0.43
CA VAL A 110 1.74 13.19 -0.80
C VAL A 110 0.68 14.06 -1.46
N PRO A 111 0.98 15.33 -1.82
CA PRO A 111 0.07 16.15 -2.60
C PRO A 111 -0.30 15.45 -3.89
N PHE A 112 -1.58 15.52 -4.28
CA PHE A 112 -1.99 15.01 -5.58
C PHE A 112 -1.23 15.72 -6.71
N PRO A 113 -0.88 15.00 -7.79
CA PRO A 113 -0.39 15.64 -8.99
C PRO A 113 -1.45 16.59 -9.57
N THR A 114 -1.01 17.63 -10.28
CA THR A 114 -1.91 18.57 -10.96
C THR A 114 -2.66 17.86 -12.08
N ASN A 115 -3.83 18.37 -12.45
CA ASN A 115 -4.61 17.76 -13.53
C ASN A 115 -3.84 17.80 -14.85
N GLU A 116 -3.13 18.91 -15.10
CA GLU A 116 -2.36 19.17 -16.31
C GLU A 116 -1.22 18.19 -16.46
N GLN A 117 -0.49 17.88 -15.37
CA GLN A 117 0.59 16.90 -15.40
C GLN A 117 0.05 15.50 -15.70
N MET A 118 -1.03 15.09 -15.03
CA MET A 118 -1.62 13.77 -15.27
C MET A 118 -2.13 13.62 -16.71
N VAL A 119 -2.73 14.67 -17.29
CA VAL A 119 -3.17 14.68 -18.69
C VAL A 119 -1.97 14.63 -19.64
N LEU A 120 -0.90 15.37 -19.34
CA LEU A 120 0.32 15.35 -20.13
C LEU A 120 0.95 13.94 -20.16
N ASP A 121 1.11 13.31 -18.99
CA ASP A 121 1.71 11.97 -18.87
C ASP A 121 0.87 10.92 -19.62
N ALA A 122 -0.46 10.94 -19.47
CA ALA A 122 -1.35 10.06 -20.21
C ALA A 122 -1.32 10.35 -21.73
N GLY A 123 -1.22 11.62 -22.12
CA GLY A 123 -1.09 12.04 -23.51
C GLY A 123 0.23 11.61 -24.17
N GLU A 124 1.33 11.64 -23.42
CA GLU A 124 2.63 11.14 -23.89
C GLU A 124 2.60 9.63 -24.14
N ASP A 125 1.93 8.86 -23.28
CA ASP A 125 1.70 7.43 -23.48
C ASP A 125 0.87 7.15 -24.75
N ILE A 126 -0.22 7.90 -24.97
CA ILE A 126 -1.00 7.83 -26.22
C ILE A 126 -0.12 8.06 -27.45
N LYS A 127 0.75 9.08 -27.39
CA LYS A 127 1.67 9.40 -28.48
C LYS A 127 2.67 8.27 -28.74
N ILE A 128 3.19 7.62 -27.71
CA ILE A 128 4.09 6.47 -27.84
C ILE A 128 3.36 5.30 -28.49
N ARG A 129 2.16 4.94 -28.00
CA ARG A 129 1.33 3.87 -28.57
C ARG A 129 0.97 4.13 -30.03
N LEU A 130 0.60 5.38 -30.37
CA LEU A 130 0.33 5.75 -31.75
C LEU A 130 1.56 5.54 -32.65
N LYS A 131 2.76 5.92 -32.18
CA LYS A 131 4.00 5.68 -32.95
C LYS A 131 4.26 4.20 -33.17
N GLU A 132 3.96 3.34 -32.21
CA GLU A 132 4.08 1.88 -32.36
C GLU A 132 3.08 1.33 -33.37
N ILE A 133 1.82 1.79 -33.32
CA ILE A 133 0.80 1.44 -34.31
C ILE A 133 1.27 1.84 -35.72
N LEU A 134 1.85 3.02 -35.88
CA LEU A 134 2.36 3.48 -37.19
C LEU A 134 3.55 2.64 -37.66
N LYS A 135 4.47 2.26 -36.78
CA LYS A 135 5.63 1.40 -37.14
C LYS A 135 5.28 -0.05 -37.46
N ASN A 136 4.18 -0.57 -36.93
CA ASN A 136 3.78 -1.96 -37.13
C ASN A 136 2.86 -2.15 -38.34
N ASN A 137 2.21 -1.08 -38.81
CA ASN A 137 1.29 -1.12 -39.95
C ASN A 137 1.91 -0.60 -41.27
N PHE A 138 3.16 -0.09 -41.22
CA PHE A 138 3.95 0.40 -42.35
C PHE A 138 5.39 -0.07 -42.23
#